data_AF-A0A2K4IJA9-F1
#
_entry.id   AF-A0A2K4IJA9-F1
#
_cell.length_a   1.000
_cell.length_b   1.000
_cell.length_c   1.000
_cell.angle_alpha   90.00
_cell.angle_beta   90.00
_cell.angle_gamma   90.00
#
_symmetry.space_group_name_H-M   'P 1'
#
loop_
_entity.id
_entity.type
_entity.pdbx_description
1 polymer ?
#
loop_
_entity_poly.entity_id
_entity_poly.type
_entity_poly.pdbx_seq_one_letter_code
_entity_poly.pdbx_strand_id
1 'polypeptide(L)'
;MDYSLLINRLGIQLRQKRINRGLTQAQLADLAGLTRYKVIAVEKGTLSVGMIAYARVLAALDCELSVVPATMPTLEELGDLFE
;
A
#
# COMPACT_ATOMS: atom_id res chain seq x y z
N MET A 1 -8.08 8.68 14.02
CA MET A 1 -7.98 7.71 12.91
C MET A 1 -7.11 6.57 13.39
N ASP A 2 -7.54 5.32 13.26
CA ASP A 2 -6.73 4.16 13.65
C ASP A 2 -5.52 4.00 12.71
N TYR A 3 -4.34 3.71 13.26
CA TYR A 3 -3.11 3.55 12.48
C TYR A 3 -3.18 2.32 11.57
N SER A 4 -3.89 1.28 12.01
CA SER A 4 -4.14 0.05 11.24
C SER A 4 -4.98 0.34 9.98
N LEU A 5 -5.96 1.24 10.09
CA LEU A 5 -6.79 1.69 8.98
C LEU A 5 -5.96 2.53 7.98
N LEU A 6 -5.10 3.42 8.48
CA LEU A 6 -4.25 4.25 7.61
C LEU A 6 -3.34 3.40 6.73
N ILE A 7 -2.69 2.40 7.32
CA ILE A 7 -1.74 1.54 6.60
C ILE A 7 -2.45 0.58 5.64
N ASN A 8 -3.63 0.06 6.02
CA ASN A 8 -4.45 -0.77 5.14
C ASN A 8 -4.90 0.04 3.91
N ARG A 9 -5.45 1.25 4.12
CA ARG A 9 -5.88 2.14 3.04
C ARG A 9 -4.73 2.49 2.10
N LEU A 10 -3.55 2.78 2.64
CA LEU A 10 -2.35 3.00 1.83
C LEU A 10 -2.00 1.77 0.99
N GLY A 11 -2.01 0.57 1.58
CA GLY A 11 -1.76 -0.69 0.87
C GLY A 11 -2.74 -0.91 -0.30
N ILE A 12 -4.03 -0.67 -0.08
CA ILE A 12 -5.07 -0.77 -1.11
C ILE A 12 -4.81 0.24 -2.24
N GLN A 13 -4.52 1.50 -1.92
CA GLN A 13 -4.23 2.52 -2.94
C GLN A 13 -3.02 2.15 -3.79
N LEU A 14 -1.93 1.65 -3.18
CA LEU A 14 -0.74 1.19 -3.89
C LEU A 14 -1.05 -0.01 -4.80
N ARG A 15 -1.84 -0.97 -4.30
CA ARG A 15 -2.31 -2.11 -5.10
C ARG A 15 -3.12 -1.67 -6.32
N GLN A 16 -4.05 -0.73 -6.14
CA GLN A 16 -4.85 -0.18 -7.23
C GLN A 16 -3.96 0.53 -8.26
N LYS A 17 -3.02 1.36 -7.83
CA LYS A 17 -2.05 2.03 -8.73
C LYS A 17 -1.22 1.01 -9.51
N ARG A 18 -0.75 -0.07 -8.88
CA ARG A 18 -0.04 -1.16 -9.56
C ARG A 18 -0.92 -1.80 -10.65
N ILE A 19 -2.15 -2.17 -10.31
CA ILE A 19 -3.07 -2.83 -11.26
C ILE A 19 -3.39 -1.90 -12.44
N ASN A 20 -3.60 -0.60 -12.18
CA ASN A 20 -3.86 0.38 -13.23
C ASN A 20 -2.67 0.57 -14.19
N ARG A 21 -1.44 0.25 -13.75
CA ARG A 21 -0.24 0.22 -14.59
C ARG A 21 -0.02 -1.14 -15.28
N GLY A 22 -0.93 -2.11 -15.11
CA GLY A 22 -0.81 -3.45 -15.71
C GLY A 22 0.31 -4.31 -15.12
N LEU A 23 0.83 -3.96 -13.94
CA LEU A 23 1.95 -4.65 -13.32
C LEU A 23 1.48 -5.80 -12.42
N THR A 24 2.14 -6.95 -12.51
CA THR A 24 2.08 -8.00 -11.49
C THR A 24 2.86 -7.59 -10.24
N GLN A 25 2.61 -8.26 -9.11
CA GLN A 25 3.38 -8.03 -7.89
C GLN A 25 4.87 -8.36 -8.05
N ALA A 26 5.21 -9.34 -8.89
CA ALA A 26 6.60 -9.68 -9.19
C ALA A 26 7.29 -8.54 -9.97
N GLN A 27 6.65 -8.03 -11.02
CA GLN A 27 7.19 -6.92 -11.79
C GLN A 27 7.36 -5.65 -10.95
N LEU A 28 6.40 -5.32 -10.09
CA LEU A 28 6.56 -4.19 -9.17
C LEU A 28 7.71 -4.44 -8.18
N ALA A 29 7.88 -5.67 -7.70
CA ALA A 29 8.98 -6.01 -6.81
C ALA A 29 10.33 -5.80 -7.49
N ASP A 30 10.46 -6.22 -8.75
CA ASP A 30 11.68 -6.02 -9.54
C ASP A 30 11.98 -4.52 -9.73
N LEU A 31 10.97 -3.71 -10.11
CA LEU A 31 11.12 -2.26 -10.25
C LEU A 31 11.48 -1.56 -8.93
N ALA A 32 10.88 -2.00 -7.83
CA ALA A 32 11.17 -1.47 -6.50
C ALA A 32 12.48 -2.00 -5.91
N GLY A 33 13.10 -3.03 -6.51
CA GLY A 33 14.23 -3.79 -5.95
C GLY A 33 13.91 -4.47 -4.61
N LEU A 34 12.68 -4.96 -4.48
CA LEU A 34 12.16 -5.68 -3.31
C LEU A 34 11.91 -7.14 -3.67
N THR A 35 11.67 -7.98 -2.66
CA THR A 35 11.12 -9.32 -2.92
C THR A 35 9.63 -9.23 -3.19
N ARG A 36 9.08 -10.17 -3.99
CA ARG A 36 7.62 -10.28 -4.21
C ARG A 36 6.84 -10.35 -2.89
N TYR A 37 7.35 -11.10 -1.91
CA TYR A 37 6.73 -11.19 -0.59
C TYR A 37 6.63 -9.83 0.10
N LYS A 38 7.67 -8.98 -0.02
CA LYS A 38 7.65 -7.64 0.57
C LYS A 38 6.60 -6.74 -0.10
N VAL A 39 6.44 -6.83 -1.42
CA VAL A 39 5.35 -6.13 -2.14
C VAL A 39 3.97 -6.61 -1.69
N ILE A 40 3.77 -7.92 -1.52
CA ILE A 40 2.52 -8.46 -0.96
C ILE A 40 2.24 -7.88 0.43
N ALA A 41 3.25 -7.83 1.30
CA ALA A 41 3.11 -7.29 2.65
C ALA A 41 2.79 -5.78 2.67
N VAL A 42 3.39 -5.01 1.76
CA VAL A 42 3.07 -3.58 1.53
C VAL A 42 1.61 -3.42 1.10
N GLU A 43 1.15 -4.18 0.10
CA GLU A 43 -0.23 -4.07 -0.39
C GLU A 43 -1.29 -4.53 0.62
N LYS A 44 -0.90 -5.39 1.56
CA LYS A 44 -1.75 -5.80 2.70
C LYS A 44 -1.71 -4.81 3.87
N GLY A 45 -0.85 -3.79 3.84
CA GLY A 45 -0.68 -2.89 4.98
C GLY A 45 -0.11 -3.57 6.24
N THR A 46 0.76 -4.58 6.08
CA THR A 46 1.31 -5.32 7.22
C THR A 46 2.11 -4.41 8.15
N LEU A 47 1.76 -4.38 9.45
CA LEU A 47 2.31 -3.44 10.45
C LEU A 47 3.83 -3.54 10.65
N SER A 48 4.44 -4.71 10.41
CA SER A 48 5.87 -4.92 10.54
C SER A 48 6.69 -4.41 9.34
N VAL A 49 6.04 -3.93 8.28
CA VAL A 49 6.71 -3.42 7.09
C VAL A 49 7.20 -2.00 7.35
N GLY A 50 8.53 -1.83 7.34
CA GLY A 50 9.14 -0.50 7.48
C GLY A 50 8.82 0.43 6.30
N MET A 51 8.76 1.74 6.59
CA MET A 51 8.40 2.79 5.62
C MET A 51 9.25 2.78 4.34
N ILE A 52 10.51 2.32 4.42
CA ILE A 52 11.40 2.20 3.25
C ILE A 52 10.82 1.32 2.15
N ALA A 53 10.06 0.27 2.48
CA ALA A 53 9.42 -0.58 1.48
C ALA A 53 8.28 0.16 0.76
N TYR A 54 7.47 0.92 1.49
CA TYR A 54 6.42 1.77 0.93
C TYR A 54 7.01 2.85 0.02
N ALA A 55 8.08 3.52 0.45
CA ALA A 55 8.76 4.54 -0.35
C ALA A 55 9.31 3.99 -1.68
N ARG A 56 9.90 2.79 -1.66
CA ARG A 56 10.40 2.13 -2.88
C ARG A 56 9.27 1.72 -3.82
N VAL A 57 8.14 1.27 -3.28
CA VAL A 57 6.93 0.96 -4.07
C VAL A 57 6.34 2.24 -4.69
N LEU A 58 6.23 3.32 -3.92
CA LEU A 58 5.80 4.63 -4.41
C LEU A 58 6.68 5.12 -5.56
N ALA A 59 8.01 5.08 -5.40
CA ALA A 59 8.96 5.47 -6.43
C ALA A 59 8.85 4.58 -7.69
N ALA A 60 8.73 3.26 -7.54
CA ALA A 60 8.55 2.34 -8.67
C ALA A 60 7.22 2.54 -9.42
N LEU A 61 6.19 3.02 -8.71
CA LEU A 61 4.91 3.41 -9.28
C LEU A 61 4.88 4.90 -9.68
N ASP A 62 6.01 5.60 -9.68
CA ASP A 62 6.12 7.03 -10.00
C ASP A 62 4.99 7.83 -9.32
N CYS A 63 4.90 7.63 -8.01
CA CYS A 63 3.94 8.24 -7.09
C CYS A 63 4.70 8.89 -5.92
N GLU A 64 4.06 9.89 -5.31
CA GLU A 64 4.53 10.53 -4.08
C GLU A 64 3.46 10.40 -2.97
N LEU A 65 3.88 10.56 -1.71
CA LEU A 65 2.99 10.54 -0.55
C LEU A 65 2.68 11.98 -0.10
N SER A 66 1.40 12.31 0.03
CA SER A 66 0.93 13.56 0.64
C SER A 66 0.22 13.31 1.96
N VAL A 67 0.54 14.09 2.99
CA VAL A 67 -0.20 14.07 4.27
C VAL A 67 -1.40 15.00 4.18
N VAL A 68 -2.59 14.49 4.45
CA VAL A 68 -3.87 15.21 4.34
C VAL A 68 -4.69 15.07 5.63
N PRO A 69 -5.67 15.96 5.90
CA PRO A 69 -6.57 15.82 7.05
C PRO A 69 -7.29 14.47 7.05
N ALA A 70 -7.42 13.87 8.23
CA ALA A 70 -8.13 12.60 8.38
C ALA A 70 -9.63 12.79 8.12
N THR A 71 -10.20 11.91 7.31
CA THR A 71 -11.63 11.82 7.05
C THR A 71 -12.24 10.64 7.80
N MET A 72 -13.54 10.73 8.09
CA MET A 72 -14.28 9.59 8.62
C MET A 72 -14.21 8.44 7.61
N PRO A 73 -13.92 7.21 8.05
CA PRO A 73 -13.93 6.06 7.16
C PRO A 73 -15.35 5.71 6.74
N THR A 74 -15.47 5.09 5.58
CA THR A 74 -16.76 4.51 5.15
C THR A 74 -17.02 3.20 5.88
N LEU A 75 -18.27 2.73 5.87
CA LEU A 75 -18.64 1.42 6.43
C LEU A 75 -17.89 0.26 5.76
N GLU A 76 -17.64 0.35 4.44
CA GLU A 76 -16.88 -0.66 3.68
C GLU A 76 -15.44 -0.76 4.18
N GLU A 77 -14.76 0.39 4.38
CA GLU A 77 -13.39 0.44 4.87
C GLU A 77 -13.24 -0.12 6.30
N LEU A 78 -14.30 -0.12 7.09
CA LEU A 78 -14.32 -0.73 8.42
C LEU A 78 -14.49 -2.24 8.37
N GLY A 79 -15.17 -2.80 7.36
CA GLY A 79 -15.36 -4.24 7.20
C GLY A 79 -14.04 -4.97 6.92
N ASP A 80 -13.21 -4.39 6.04
CA ASP A 80 -11.91 -4.94 5.63
C ASP A 80 -10.86 -5.00 6.76
N LEU A 81 -11.18 -4.45 7.93
CA LEU A 81 -10.30 -4.41 9.11
C LEU A 81 -10.42 -5.63 10.02
N PHE A 82 -11.51 -6.39 9.88
CA PHE A 82 -11.85 -7.52 10.75
C PHE A 82 -11.74 -8.89 10.06
N GLU A 83 -11.26 -8.93 8.80
CA GLU A 83 -10.96 -10.15 8.01
C GLU A 83 -9.45 -10.41 7.87
#